data_AF-A0A7S3A1Y3-F1
#
_entry.id   AF-A0A7S3A1Y3-F1
#
_cell.length_a   1.000
_cell.length_b   1.000
_cell.length_c   1.000
_cell.angle_alpha   90.00
_cell.angle_beta   90.00
_cell.angle_gamma   90.00
#
_symmetry.space_group_name_H-M   'P 1'
#
loop_
_entity.id
_entity.type
_entity.pdbx_description
1 polymer ?
#
loop_
_entity_poly.entity_id
_entity_poly.type
_entity_poly.pdbx_seq_one_letter_code
_entity_poly.pdbx_strand_id
1 'polypeptide(L)'
;VEFSGPFQAVGDDKQEKNMGPPAFVALVSLAERSAGVGRSRSCRARAADEKSYSRVGYSLIQFLLGLQLESRVGTGTEWSPELTKLTYSLAFGCKRIHRLLDMAALRDEQFVLTRANSIMKSSLWRHNRLAVISSQQEYKALMVGENLAEEFVCVFNPLDCYDGVKAGIPSATTFGVYRRNLSCLASNFESKINEEEISCLQTTLQPGSSLLLAGYCTYSSATVLTLCVGSKVHIFNLDDEIGEFVLTRENVRVPDKGYTYTFEESLMPTWSDNLQQHILKLREQEGPFGESYESR
;
A
#
# COMPACT_ATOMS: atom_id res chain seq x y z
N VAL A 1 30.08 -49.22 1.72
CA VAL A 1 29.54 -48.66 2.98
C VAL A 1 29.11 -47.23 2.70
N GLU A 2 27.79 -47.06 2.65
CA GLU A 2 26.89 -45.91 2.77
C GLU A 2 27.35 -44.44 2.99
N PHE A 3 26.61 -43.53 2.29
CA PHE A 3 26.07 -42.15 2.58
C PHE A 3 27.06 -41.03 3.03
N SER A 4 26.96 -39.72 2.72
CA SER A 4 25.91 -38.76 2.28
C SER A 4 26.56 -37.37 1.99
N GLY A 5 25.95 -36.50 1.15
CA GLY A 5 26.48 -35.20 0.60
C GLY A 5 26.64 -34.00 1.57
N PRO A 6 26.51 -32.69 1.17
CA PRO A 6 26.17 -32.11 -0.15
C PRO A 6 26.93 -30.81 -0.61
N PHE A 7 26.76 -30.48 -1.90
CA PHE A 7 26.54 -29.17 -2.57
C PHE A 7 27.51 -27.96 -2.42
N GLN A 8 27.99 -27.49 -3.58
CA GLN A 8 28.65 -26.20 -3.81
C GLN A 8 27.76 -25.37 -4.76
N ALA A 9 27.42 -24.15 -4.37
CA ALA A 9 26.55 -23.23 -5.11
C ALA A 9 27.38 -22.25 -5.95
N VAL A 10 27.14 -22.21 -7.27
CA VAL A 10 27.42 -21.05 -8.15
C VAL A 10 26.38 -21.07 -9.27
N GLY A 11 25.61 -20.01 -9.41
CA GLY A 11 24.64 -19.82 -10.48
C GLY A 11 24.13 -18.39 -10.48
N ASP A 12 24.56 -17.64 -11.50
CA ASP A 12 24.44 -16.20 -11.71
C ASP A 12 23.07 -15.56 -11.48
N ASP A 13 23.06 -14.49 -10.67
CA ASP A 13 22.00 -13.49 -10.57
C ASP A 13 22.05 -12.52 -11.76
N LYS A 14 21.11 -12.64 -12.69
CA LYS A 14 20.73 -11.54 -13.60
C LYS A 14 19.22 -11.54 -13.87
N GLN A 15 18.62 -10.39 -13.53
CA GLN A 15 17.35 -9.82 -14.01
C GLN A 15 16.03 -10.37 -13.44
N GLU A 16 15.63 -9.83 -12.29
CA GLU A 16 14.22 -9.54 -11.98
C GLU A 16 14.02 -8.02 -12.09
N LYS A 17 13.49 -7.57 -13.23
CA LYS A 17 12.88 -6.24 -13.40
C LYS A 17 11.58 -6.45 -14.16
N ASN A 18 10.54 -5.77 -13.69
CA ASN A 18 9.16 -5.70 -14.18
C ASN A 18 8.21 -6.74 -13.58
N MET A 19 7.60 -6.35 -12.46
CA MET A 19 6.38 -6.98 -11.95
C MET A 19 5.39 -5.87 -11.56
N GLY A 20 4.46 -5.58 -12.47
CA GLY A 20 3.30 -4.73 -12.21
C GLY A 20 2.16 -5.49 -11.52
N PRO A 21 1.09 -4.80 -11.11
CA PRO A 21 0.84 -4.42 -9.73
C PRO A 21 0.42 -5.61 -8.83
N PRO A 22 1.32 -6.14 -7.97
CA PRO A 22 0.95 -7.03 -6.86
C PRO A 22 0.23 -6.29 -5.71
N ALA A 23 0.05 -4.97 -5.80
CA ALA A 23 -0.46 -4.11 -4.74
C ALA A 23 -1.93 -4.35 -4.38
N PHE A 24 -2.77 -4.74 -5.35
CA PHE A 24 -4.21 -4.93 -5.10
C PHE A 24 -4.52 -6.21 -4.30
N VAL A 25 -3.77 -7.29 -4.55
CA VAL A 25 -3.97 -8.59 -3.88
C VAL A 25 -3.31 -8.64 -2.50
N ALA A 26 -2.13 -8.02 -2.35
CA ALA A 26 -1.39 -8.04 -1.09
C ALA A 26 -2.11 -7.30 0.05
N LEU A 27 -2.77 -6.18 -0.24
CA LEU A 27 -3.48 -5.39 0.78
C LEU A 27 -4.80 -6.01 1.22
N VAL A 28 -5.55 -6.64 0.31
CA VAL A 28 -6.82 -7.33 0.65
C VAL A 28 -6.54 -8.58 1.48
N SER A 29 -5.50 -9.35 1.14
CA SER A 29 -5.11 -10.55 1.91
C SER A 29 -4.68 -10.22 3.35
N LEU A 30 -4.09 -9.04 3.58
CA LEU A 30 -3.69 -8.57 4.92
C LEU A 30 -4.91 -8.17 5.77
N ALA A 31 -5.93 -7.55 5.18
CA ALA A 31 -7.17 -7.21 5.89
C ALA A 31 -7.91 -8.48 6.36
N GLU A 32 -7.96 -9.52 5.53
CA GLU A 32 -8.65 -10.78 5.86
C GLU A 32 -7.92 -11.62 6.91
N ARG A 33 -6.57 -11.62 6.93
CA ARG A 33 -5.79 -12.39 7.92
C ARG A 33 -5.85 -11.83 9.33
N SER A 34 -6.19 -10.56 9.52
CA SER A 34 -6.37 -9.95 10.84
C SER A 34 -7.69 -10.38 11.54
N ALA A 35 -8.62 -10.99 10.81
CA ALA A 35 -9.92 -11.42 11.33
C ALA A 35 -9.95 -12.87 11.86
N GLY A 36 -8.83 -13.60 11.78
CA GLY A 36 -8.73 -15.01 12.20
C GLY A 36 -8.04 -15.18 13.54
N VAL A 37 -8.72 -15.86 14.48
CA VAL A 37 -8.28 -16.33 15.81
C VAL A 37 -8.61 -15.40 16.99
N GLY A 38 -9.85 -15.47 17.45
CA GLY A 38 -10.27 -15.01 18.78
C GLY A 38 -11.41 -15.88 19.31
N ARG A 39 -11.17 -16.60 20.43
CA ARG A 39 -12.12 -17.52 21.07
C ARG A 39 -13.41 -16.81 21.51
N SER A 40 -14.53 -17.49 21.24
CA SER A 40 -15.90 -17.16 21.62
C SER A 40 -16.05 -16.65 23.07
N ARG A 41 -16.59 -15.43 23.21
CA ARG A 41 -17.38 -15.01 24.38
C ARG A 41 -18.64 -14.31 23.88
N SER A 42 -19.76 -15.01 24.01
CA SER A 42 -21.11 -14.51 23.72
C SER A 42 -21.43 -13.31 24.60
N CYS A 43 -21.48 -12.11 24.02
CA CYS A 43 -22.22 -10.98 24.57
C CYS A 43 -23.35 -10.66 23.58
N ARG A 44 -24.59 -10.94 23.97
CA ARG A 44 -25.79 -10.47 23.25
C ARG A 44 -25.87 -8.95 23.42
N ALA A 45 -25.35 -8.20 22.46
CA ALA A 45 -25.67 -6.78 22.31
C ALA A 45 -26.87 -6.66 21.37
N ARG A 46 -27.90 -5.93 21.82
CA ARG A 46 -29.07 -5.56 21.01
C ARG A 46 -28.61 -4.89 19.71
N ALA A 47 -29.10 -5.36 18.58
CA ALA A 47 -28.99 -4.66 17.31
C ALA A 47 -29.76 -3.33 17.44
N ALA A 48 -29.01 -2.24 17.61
CA ALA A 48 -29.52 -0.92 17.31
C ALA A 48 -29.37 -0.74 15.79
N ASP A 49 -30.50 -0.53 15.11
CA ASP A 49 -30.51 -0.04 13.72
C ASP A 49 -29.88 1.36 13.67
N GLU A 50 -28.55 1.43 13.58
CA GLU A 50 -27.85 2.67 13.28
C GLU A 50 -28.05 3.00 11.80
N LYS A 51 -28.91 3.98 11.51
CA LYS A 51 -28.94 4.65 10.21
C LYS A 51 -27.60 5.35 9.97
N SER A 52 -26.66 4.63 9.39
CA SER A 52 -25.36 5.16 8.92
C SER A 52 -25.61 6.10 7.74
N TYR A 53 -25.55 7.41 7.98
CA TYR A 53 -25.54 8.39 6.89
C TYR A 53 -24.26 8.19 6.08
N SER A 54 -24.39 8.02 4.76
CA SER A 54 -23.25 7.86 3.87
C SER A 54 -22.40 9.13 3.86
N ARG A 55 -21.08 8.97 4.01
CA ARG A 55 -20.11 10.09 3.94
C ARG A 55 -19.69 10.43 2.51
N VAL A 56 -20.31 9.81 1.51
CA VAL A 56 -20.00 10.08 0.09
C VAL A 56 -20.15 11.58 -0.20
N GLY A 57 -19.15 12.14 -0.89
CA GLY A 57 -19.02 13.58 -1.14
C GLY A 57 -18.15 14.33 -0.13
N TYR A 58 -17.75 13.70 0.98
CA TYR A 58 -16.83 14.34 1.93
C TYR A 58 -15.45 14.49 1.32
N SER A 59 -14.83 15.65 1.53
CA SER A 59 -13.40 15.79 1.25
C SER A 59 -12.58 14.90 2.18
N LEU A 60 -11.36 14.57 1.77
CA LEU A 60 -10.46 13.74 2.58
C LEU A 60 -10.28 14.32 3.98
N ILE A 61 -10.09 15.63 4.12
CA ILE A 61 -9.93 16.24 5.45
C ILE A 61 -11.19 16.11 6.32
N GLN A 62 -12.39 16.26 5.75
CA GLN A 62 -13.66 16.06 6.47
C GLN A 62 -13.78 14.61 6.95
N PHE A 63 -13.41 13.65 6.10
CA PHE A 63 -13.41 12.23 6.46
C PHE A 63 -12.43 11.93 7.60
N LEU A 64 -11.18 12.39 7.51
CA LEU A 64 -10.16 12.14 8.54
C LEU A 64 -10.52 12.79 9.89
N LEU A 65 -11.09 14.00 9.88
CA LEU A 65 -11.61 14.63 11.09
C LEU A 65 -12.79 13.86 11.68
N GLY A 66 -13.64 13.26 10.85
CA GLY A 66 -14.69 12.34 11.28
C GLY A 66 -14.13 11.13 12.03
N LEU A 67 -13.09 10.48 11.50
CA LEU A 67 -12.42 9.36 12.19
C LEU A 67 -11.86 9.77 13.55
N GLN A 68 -11.28 10.97 13.65
CA GLN A 68 -10.76 11.48 14.91
C GLN A 68 -11.87 11.71 15.96
N LEU A 69 -13.06 12.15 15.52
CA LEU A 69 -14.23 12.30 16.39
C LEU A 69 -14.75 10.93 16.86
N GLU A 70 -14.89 9.97 15.95
CA GLU A 70 -15.32 8.60 16.26
C GLU A 70 -14.37 7.91 17.25
N SER A 71 -13.06 8.11 17.08
CA SER A 71 -12.05 7.59 18.01
C SER A 71 -12.19 8.19 19.41
N ARG A 72 -12.49 9.49 19.54
CA ARG A 72 -12.70 10.16 20.84
C ARG A 72 -13.94 9.69 21.57
N VAL A 73 -15.01 9.36 20.84
CA VAL A 73 -16.27 8.87 21.40
C VAL A 73 -16.20 7.35 21.67
N GLY A 74 -15.15 6.67 21.21
CA GLY A 74 -14.92 5.24 21.44
C GLY A 74 -15.74 4.33 20.52
N THR A 75 -16.29 4.87 19.42
CA THR A 75 -17.13 4.14 18.46
C THR A 75 -16.37 3.69 17.21
N GLY A 76 -15.15 4.20 16.99
CA GLY A 76 -14.33 3.92 15.81
C GLY A 76 -12.95 3.33 16.11
N THR A 77 -12.19 3.09 15.05
CA THR A 77 -10.76 2.71 15.13
C THR A 77 -9.96 3.80 15.84
N GLU A 78 -8.92 3.43 16.61
CA GLU A 78 -8.00 4.39 17.23
C GLU A 78 -7.39 5.28 16.13
N TRP A 79 -7.64 6.59 16.23
CA TRP A 79 -7.22 7.55 15.21
C TRP A 79 -6.70 8.83 15.85
N SER A 80 -5.38 9.02 15.82
CA SER A 80 -4.72 10.18 16.42
C SER A 80 -4.71 11.39 15.47
N PRO A 81 -4.67 12.62 16.02
CA PRO A 81 -4.48 13.84 15.22
C PRO A 81 -3.20 13.81 14.37
N GLU A 82 -2.15 13.14 14.87
CA GLU A 82 -0.89 12.94 14.18
C GLU A 82 -1.07 12.04 12.95
N LEU A 83 -1.85 10.97 13.07
CA LEU A 83 -2.18 10.09 11.95
C LEU A 83 -3.02 10.81 10.88
N THR A 84 -3.93 11.71 11.28
CA THR A 84 -4.64 12.61 10.35
C THR A 84 -3.65 13.44 9.52
N LYS A 85 -2.70 14.12 10.18
CA LYS A 85 -1.70 14.96 9.49
C LYS A 85 -0.84 14.15 8.55
N LEU A 86 -0.39 12.97 8.99
CA LEU A 86 0.41 12.05 8.20
C LEU A 86 -0.35 11.59 6.95
N THR A 87 -1.59 11.12 7.13
CA THR A 87 -2.44 10.65 6.03
C THR A 87 -2.71 11.75 5.01
N TYR A 88 -2.99 12.97 5.48
CA TYR A 88 -3.17 14.12 4.60
C TYR A 88 -1.89 14.47 3.83
N SER A 89 -0.71 14.32 4.46
CA SER A 89 0.59 14.56 3.83
C SER A 89 0.92 13.55 2.74
N LEU A 90 0.58 12.28 2.98
CA LEU A 90 0.67 11.21 1.96
C LEU A 90 -0.20 11.53 0.76
N ALA A 91 -1.46 11.90 1.01
CA ALA A 91 -2.39 12.31 -0.04
C ALA A 91 -1.89 13.55 -0.80
N PHE A 92 -1.34 14.54 -0.09
CA PHE A 92 -0.73 15.72 -0.71
C PHE A 92 0.49 15.35 -1.59
N GLY A 93 1.33 14.41 -1.15
CA GLY A 93 2.39 13.84 -1.95
C GLY A 93 1.86 13.20 -3.23
N CYS A 94 0.77 12.42 -3.14
CA CYS A 94 0.12 11.81 -4.28
C CYS A 94 -0.42 12.84 -5.28
N LYS A 95 -1.05 13.93 -4.82
CA LYS A 95 -1.48 15.05 -5.69
C LYS A 95 -0.31 15.68 -6.46
N ARG A 96 0.86 15.80 -5.81
CA ARG A 96 2.07 16.32 -6.46
C ARG A 96 2.68 15.33 -7.45
N ILE A 97 2.60 14.03 -7.19
CA ILE A 97 2.99 12.99 -8.14
C ILE A 97 2.04 12.99 -9.34
N HIS A 98 0.73 13.08 -9.12
CA HIS A 98 -0.25 13.24 -10.20
C HIS A 98 0.17 14.34 -11.18
N ARG A 99 0.51 15.54 -10.68
CA ARG A 99 1.03 16.65 -11.51
C ARG A 99 2.40 16.39 -12.15
N LEU A 100 3.24 15.56 -11.54
CA LEU A 100 4.51 15.15 -12.14
C LEU A 100 4.25 14.23 -13.36
N LEU A 101 3.26 13.36 -13.25
CA LEU A 101 2.94 12.36 -14.27
C LEU A 101 2.32 12.98 -15.53
N ASP A 102 1.64 14.12 -15.43
CA ASP A 102 1.13 14.90 -16.58
C ASP A 102 2.18 15.13 -17.67
N MET A 103 3.47 15.26 -17.29
CA MET A 103 4.58 15.54 -18.20
C MET A 103 5.67 14.45 -18.15
N ALA A 104 5.40 13.31 -17.51
CA ALA A 104 6.41 12.27 -17.29
C ALA A 104 6.88 11.59 -18.58
N ALA A 105 6.02 11.48 -19.59
CA ALA A 105 6.39 10.94 -20.91
C ALA A 105 7.51 11.73 -21.61
N LEU A 106 7.72 13.00 -21.24
CA LEU A 106 8.75 13.88 -21.79
C LEU A 106 10.03 13.91 -20.92
N ARG A 107 10.16 13.00 -19.97
CA ARG A 107 11.26 12.99 -19.00
C ARG A 107 11.95 11.64 -18.98
N ASP A 108 13.17 11.66 -18.46
CA ASP A 108 13.93 10.43 -18.22
C ASP A 108 13.33 9.64 -17.05
N GLU A 109 13.47 8.32 -17.11
CA GLU A 109 13.01 7.39 -16.07
C GLU A 109 13.58 7.69 -14.71
N GLN A 110 14.90 7.82 -14.66
CA GLN A 110 15.60 8.04 -13.40
C GLN A 110 15.15 9.37 -12.79
N PHE A 111 14.89 10.37 -13.63
CA PHE A 111 14.37 11.65 -13.19
C PHE A 111 12.99 11.52 -12.54
N VAL A 112 12.04 10.86 -13.19
CA VAL A 112 10.66 10.73 -12.68
C VAL A 112 10.65 9.94 -11.36
N LEU A 113 11.35 8.81 -11.30
CA LEU A 113 11.43 7.98 -10.09
C LEU A 113 12.07 8.73 -8.92
N THR A 114 13.22 9.38 -9.16
CA THR A 114 13.92 10.17 -8.14
C THR A 114 13.06 11.35 -7.67
N ARG A 115 12.36 12.01 -8.62
CA ARG A 115 11.50 13.15 -8.31
C ARG A 115 10.27 12.74 -7.51
N ALA A 116 9.60 11.65 -7.87
CA ALA A 116 8.47 11.11 -7.12
C ALA A 116 8.87 10.76 -5.68
N ASN A 117 10.04 10.13 -5.51
CA ASN A 117 10.58 9.82 -4.19
C ASN A 117 10.83 11.10 -3.35
N SER A 118 11.47 12.12 -3.96
CA SER A 118 11.72 13.42 -3.33
C SER A 118 10.41 14.16 -2.97
N ILE A 119 9.38 14.06 -3.82
CA ILE A 119 8.06 14.63 -3.56
C ILE A 119 7.43 13.99 -2.32
N MET A 120 7.44 12.65 -2.22
CA MET A 120 6.89 11.96 -1.05
C MET A 120 7.66 12.32 0.22
N LYS A 121 8.99 12.23 0.19
CA LYS A 121 9.85 12.61 1.31
C LYS A 121 9.61 14.04 1.77
N SER A 122 9.61 15.00 0.85
CA SER A 122 9.39 16.41 1.19
C SER A 122 7.98 16.70 1.70
N SER A 123 6.98 15.94 1.26
CA SER A 123 5.59 16.09 1.74
C SER A 123 5.46 15.56 3.17
N LEU A 124 6.20 14.49 3.48
CA LEU A 124 6.27 13.86 4.79
C LEU A 124 7.15 14.64 5.79
N TRP A 125 8.28 15.17 5.33
CA TRP A 125 9.26 15.92 6.13
C TRP A 125 8.68 17.13 6.86
N ARG A 126 7.68 17.82 6.27
CA ARG A 126 7.10 19.03 6.88
C ARG A 126 6.45 18.77 8.24
N HIS A 127 6.22 17.51 8.59
CA HIS A 127 5.70 17.10 9.87
C HIS A 127 6.82 16.33 10.59
N ASN A 128 7.56 17.02 11.48
CA ASN A 128 8.68 16.51 12.33
C ASN A 128 8.29 15.32 13.26
N ARG A 129 7.62 14.29 12.73
CA ARG A 129 7.08 13.13 13.47
C ARG A 129 7.12 11.82 12.67
N LEU A 130 8.07 11.63 11.76
CA LEU A 130 8.18 10.41 10.94
C LEU A 130 9.52 9.69 11.09
N ALA A 131 9.51 8.60 11.85
CA ALA A 131 10.74 7.95 12.29
C ALA A 131 11.56 7.38 11.14
N VAL A 132 10.92 6.75 10.16
CA VAL A 132 11.60 6.07 9.05
C VAL A 132 10.78 6.20 7.78
N ILE A 133 11.47 6.57 6.70
CA ILE A 133 11.02 6.47 5.32
C ILE A 133 11.82 5.37 4.64
N SER A 134 11.15 4.29 4.25
CA SER A 134 11.73 3.28 3.35
C SER A 134 11.03 3.36 2.00
N SER A 135 11.83 3.41 0.93
CA SER A 135 11.38 3.54 -0.45
C SER A 135 11.99 2.44 -1.29
N GLN A 136 11.21 1.77 -2.13
CA GLN A 136 11.72 0.70 -3.02
C GLN A 136 12.87 1.19 -3.93
N GLN A 137 12.91 2.49 -4.23
CA GLN A 137 13.93 3.11 -5.10
C GLN A 137 15.27 3.36 -4.38
N GLU A 138 15.32 3.21 -3.05
CA GLU A 138 16.53 3.45 -2.27
C GLU A 138 16.77 2.30 -1.29
N TYR A 139 17.92 1.65 -1.42
CA TYR A 139 18.36 0.57 -0.51
C TYR A 139 18.61 1.04 0.93
N LYS A 140 18.60 2.35 1.18
CA LYS A 140 18.81 2.93 2.51
C LYS A 140 17.50 3.50 3.03
N ALA A 141 17.01 2.94 4.13
CA ALA A 141 15.94 3.59 4.89
C ALA A 141 16.48 4.92 5.43
N LEU A 142 15.74 6.00 5.19
CA LEU A 142 16.08 7.33 5.70
C LEU A 142 15.28 7.60 6.95
N MET A 143 15.96 7.83 8.07
CA MET A 143 15.32 8.38 9.26
C MET A 143 14.93 9.83 9.00
N VAL A 144 13.70 10.22 9.33
CA VAL A 144 13.19 11.58 9.09
C VAL A 144 12.79 12.24 10.40
N GLY A 145 13.79 12.53 11.23
CA GLY A 145 13.57 13.37 12.40
C GLY A 145 14.71 13.34 13.41
N GLU A 146 15.16 14.52 13.84
CA GLU A 146 16.08 14.67 14.97
C GLU A 146 15.35 14.54 16.33
N ASN A 147 14.01 14.58 16.34
CA ASN A 147 13.21 14.49 17.55
C ASN A 147 12.79 13.05 17.83
N LEU A 148 13.13 12.53 19.00
CA LEU A 148 12.86 11.16 19.45
C LEU A 148 11.37 10.87 19.78
N ALA A 149 10.47 11.83 19.53
CA ALA A 149 9.05 11.78 19.94
C ALA A 149 8.10 11.20 18.87
N GLU A 150 8.64 10.54 17.85
CA GLU A 150 7.87 10.14 16.66
C GLU A 150 7.28 8.74 16.83
N GLU A 151 5.96 8.63 16.71
CA GLU A 151 5.20 7.40 17.00
C GLU A 151 5.00 6.49 15.77
N PHE A 152 5.35 6.93 14.56
CA PHE A 152 4.99 6.24 13.32
C PHE A 152 6.18 5.97 12.40
N VAL A 153 6.12 4.84 11.72
CA VAL A 153 7.02 4.42 10.63
C VAL A 153 6.20 4.37 9.34
N CYS A 154 6.68 5.01 8.27
CA CYS A 154 6.00 5.00 6.98
C CYS A 154 6.88 4.32 5.93
N VAL A 155 6.35 3.26 5.33
CA VAL A 155 6.96 2.60 4.18
C VAL A 155 6.14 2.97 2.96
N PHE A 156 6.77 3.39 1.87
CA PHE A 156 6.04 3.70 0.65
C PHE A 156 6.82 3.28 -0.60
N ASN A 157 6.09 2.93 -1.65
CA ASN A 157 6.62 2.87 -3.00
C ASN A 157 6.11 4.09 -3.76
N PRO A 158 6.97 5.07 -4.12
CA PRO A 158 6.51 6.30 -4.75
C PRO A 158 5.89 6.04 -6.12
N LEU A 159 6.36 5.02 -6.85
CA LEU A 159 5.83 4.63 -8.15
C LEU A 159 6.17 3.16 -8.44
N ASP A 160 5.16 2.34 -8.72
CA ASP A 160 5.27 0.89 -8.93
C ASP A 160 5.79 0.49 -10.31
N CYS A 161 5.34 1.17 -11.37
CA CYS A 161 5.67 0.82 -12.74
C CYS A 161 5.94 2.09 -13.55
N TYR A 162 7.21 2.38 -13.80
CA TYR A 162 7.60 3.49 -14.66
C TYR A 162 7.41 3.17 -16.15
N ASP A 163 7.73 1.95 -16.57
CA ASP A 163 7.49 1.51 -17.95
C ASP A 163 6.03 1.69 -18.34
N GLY A 164 5.12 1.50 -17.38
CA GLY A 164 3.71 1.80 -17.52
C GLY A 164 3.45 3.27 -17.83
N VAL A 165 4.07 4.21 -17.11
CA VAL A 165 3.92 5.66 -17.37
C VAL A 165 4.31 6.03 -18.80
N LYS A 166 5.43 5.50 -19.31
CA LYS A 166 5.85 5.76 -20.71
C LYS A 166 4.85 5.20 -21.73
N ALA A 167 4.23 4.08 -21.42
CA ALA A 167 3.24 3.42 -22.27
C ALA A 167 1.80 3.93 -22.07
N GLY A 168 1.57 4.90 -21.18
CA GLY A 168 0.22 5.36 -20.82
C GLY A 168 -0.60 4.35 -20.02
N ILE A 169 0.05 3.36 -19.42
CA ILE A 169 -0.54 2.35 -18.54
C ILE A 169 -0.66 2.95 -17.12
N PRO A 170 -1.71 2.60 -16.36
CA PRO A 170 -1.86 3.03 -14.98
C PRO A 170 -0.62 2.72 -14.13
N SER A 171 -0.23 3.68 -13.30
CA SER A 171 0.79 3.49 -12.26
C SER A 171 0.21 3.85 -10.90
N ALA A 172 0.88 3.47 -9.82
CA ALA A 172 0.43 3.75 -8.47
C ALA A 172 1.56 4.07 -7.49
N THR A 173 1.23 4.89 -6.50
CA THR A 173 1.98 5.01 -5.24
C THR A 173 1.33 4.08 -4.23
N THR A 174 2.10 3.29 -3.50
CA THR A 174 1.60 2.47 -2.38
C THR A 174 2.26 2.89 -1.09
N PHE A 175 1.55 2.78 0.04
CA PHE A 175 2.12 3.12 1.34
C PHE A 175 1.47 2.34 2.47
N GLY A 176 2.24 2.15 3.54
CA GLY A 176 1.83 1.57 4.80
C GLY A 176 2.41 2.36 5.96
N VAL A 177 1.59 2.57 6.99
CA VAL A 177 1.96 3.27 8.22
C VAL A 177 1.84 2.29 9.39
N TYR A 178 2.91 2.19 10.14
CA TYR A 178 3.06 1.33 11.31
C TYR A 178 3.27 2.17 12.55
N ARG A 179 2.95 1.59 13.72
CA ARG A 179 3.40 2.17 15.00
C ARG A 179 4.89 1.90 15.17
N ARG A 180 5.66 2.90 15.55
CA ARG A 180 7.08 2.75 15.84
C ARG A 180 7.26 1.86 17.07
N ASN A 181 8.18 0.91 16.99
CA ASN A 181 8.68 0.23 18.18
C ASN A 181 9.81 1.09 18.80
N LEU A 182 9.65 1.48 20.07
CA LEU A 182 10.54 2.39 20.80
C LEU A 182 11.98 1.85 20.98
N SER A 183 12.23 0.59 20.64
CA SER A 183 13.55 -0.05 20.74
C SER A 183 14.59 0.42 19.72
N CYS A 184 14.26 1.34 18.80
CA CYS A 184 15.12 1.76 17.69
C CYS A 184 15.30 3.27 17.69
N LEU A 185 16.48 3.72 18.13
CA LEU A 185 16.97 5.10 18.04
C LEU A 185 18.26 5.08 17.22
N ALA A 186 18.18 5.12 15.89
CA ALA A 186 19.38 5.32 15.06
C ALA A 186 19.65 6.82 14.92
N SER A 187 20.80 7.28 15.43
CA SER A 187 21.30 8.63 15.23
C SER A 187 22.14 8.70 13.96
N ASN A 188 21.74 9.55 13.00
CA ASN A 188 22.47 10.05 11.84
C ASN A 188 23.25 9.03 10.98
N PHE A 189 22.69 8.71 9.82
CA PHE A 189 23.28 7.84 8.79
C PHE A 189 24.37 8.55 7.97
N GLU A 190 25.56 8.72 8.53
CA GLU A 190 26.77 8.96 7.71
C GLU A 190 27.79 7.83 7.92
N SER A 191 27.69 6.85 7.02
CA SER A 191 28.79 6.11 6.39
C SER A 191 29.21 4.70 6.84
N LYS A 192 28.70 4.09 7.91
CA LYS A 192 28.83 2.61 8.12
C LYS A 192 27.64 2.07 8.89
N ILE A 193 26.97 1.05 8.35
CA ILE A 193 25.84 0.39 9.00
C ILE A 193 26.37 -0.49 10.14
N ASN A 194 26.13 -0.11 11.39
CA ASN A 194 26.47 -0.91 12.58
C ASN A 194 25.38 -1.98 12.87
N GLU A 195 25.69 -3.00 13.67
CA GLU A 195 24.72 -4.06 14.04
C GLU A 195 23.46 -3.51 14.74
N GLU A 196 23.59 -2.41 15.50
CA GLU A 196 22.48 -1.68 16.11
C GLU A 196 21.57 -1.00 15.06
N GLU A 197 22.12 -0.59 13.92
CA GLU A 197 21.39 0.02 12.81
C GLU A 197 20.65 -1.03 11.96
N ILE A 198 21.20 -2.23 11.83
CA ILE A 198 20.51 -3.39 11.26
C ILE A 198 19.29 -3.77 12.12
N SER A 199 19.44 -3.74 13.45
CA SER A 199 18.31 -3.94 14.38
C SER A 199 17.25 -2.83 14.25
N CYS A 200 17.65 -1.60 13.94
CA CYS A 200 16.71 -0.50 13.67
C CYS A 200 15.98 -0.69 12.33
N LEU A 201 16.64 -1.19 11.28
CA LEU A 201 16.01 -1.57 10.01
C LEU A 201 14.96 -2.67 10.18
N GLN A 202 15.14 -3.59 11.15
CA GLN A 202 14.10 -4.59 11.49
C GLN A 202 12.80 -3.95 11.99
N THR A 203 12.81 -2.69 12.47
CA THR A 203 11.57 -1.97 12.81
C THR A 203 10.77 -1.47 11.60
N THR A 204 11.36 -1.50 10.40
CA THR A 204 10.61 -1.39 9.14
C THR A 204 10.00 -2.74 8.72
N LEU A 205 10.61 -3.84 9.18
CA LEU A 205 10.14 -5.21 8.97
C LEU A 205 9.14 -5.61 10.06
N GLN A 206 8.07 -4.82 10.18
CA GLN A 206 7.00 -5.12 11.11
C GLN A 206 5.97 -6.09 10.51
N PRO A 207 5.35 -6.94 11.34
CA PRO A 207 4.26 -7.79 10.86
C PRO A 207 3.10 -6.93 10.38
N GLY A 208 2.36 -7.40 9.37
CA GLY A 208 1.18 -6.70 8.86
C GLY A 208 0.08 -6.46 9.92
N SER A 209 0.11 -7.15 11.05
CA SER A 209 -0.80 -6.94 12.18
C SER A 209 -0.58 -5.62 12.93
N SER A 210 0.57 -4.96 12.78
CA SER A 210 0.84 -3.64 13.36
C SER A 210 0.60 -2.47 12.37
N LEU A 211 0.03 -2.78 11.21
CA LEU A 211 -0.34 -1.80 10.20
C LEU A 211 -1.56 -1.00 10.67
N LEU A 212 -1.38 0.30 10.87
CA LEU A 212 -2.44 1.21 11.32
C LEU A 212 -3.27 1.74 10.15
N LEU A 213 -2.58 2.00 9.05
CA LEU A 213 -3.14 2.55 7.82
C LEU A 213 -2.35 1.95 6.67
N ALA A 214 -3.05 1.60 5.60
CA ALA A 214 -2.41 1.43 4.31
C ALA A 214 -3.27 1.97 3.20
N GLY A 215 -2.65 2.23 2.07
CA GLY A 215 -3.35 2.75 0.93
C GLY A 215 -2.49 2.74 -0.32
N TYR A 216 -3.15 3.06 -1.41
CA TYR A 216 -2.50 3.30 -2.67
C TYR A 216 -3.22 4.43 -3.40
N CYS A 217 -2.47 5.18 -4.19
CA CYS A 217 -3.00 6.17 -5.12
C CYS A 217 -2.69 5.71 -6.54
N THR A 218 -3.72 5.42 -7.33
CA THR A 218 -3.56 5.12 -8.76
C THR A 218 -3.60 6.40 -9.57
N TYR A 219 -2.81 6.42 -10.64
CA TYR A 219 -2.71 7.49 -11.61
C TYR A 219 -3.01 6.90 -12.98
N SER A 220 -4.18 7.24 -13.52
CA SER A 220 -4.64 6.83 -14.85
C SER A 220 -5.56 7.92 -15.41
N SER A 221 -6.60 7.54 -16.15
CA SER A 221 -7.67 8.45 -16.59
C SER A 221 -8.33 9.22 -15.45
N ALA A 222 -8.31 8.67 -14.24
CA ALA A 222 -8.62 9.35 -12.99
C ALA A 222 -7.53 9.07 -11.97
N THR A 223 -7.35 9.99 -11.02
CA THR A 223 -6.48 9.78 -9.87
C THR A 223 -7.30 9.37 -8.66
N VAL A 224 -7.02 8.18 -8.14
CA VAL A 224 -7.86 7.53 -7.13
C VAL A 224 -7.02 7.14 -5.92
N LEU A 225 -7.35 7.70 -4.76
CA LEU A 225 -6.74 7.35 -3.49
C LEU A 225 -7.62 6.33 -2.78
N THR A 226 -7.11 5.12 -2.56
CA THR A 226 -7.76 4.08 -1.78
C THR A 226 -7.08 3.99 -0.42
N LEU A 227 -7.84 4.12 0.67
CA LEU A 227 -7.37 4.02 2.05
C LEU A 227 -8.05 2.86 2.76
N CYS A 228 -7.27 2.06 3.48
CA CYS A 228 -7.75 1.07 4.43
C CYS A 228 -7.50 1.58 5.85
N VAL A 229 -8.58 1.83 6.60
CA VAL A 229 -8.53 2.24 8.00
C VAL A 229 -9.19 1.16 8.84
N GLY A 230 -8.41 0.52 9.72
CA GLY A 230 -8.84 -0.69 10.40
C GLY A 230 -9.18 -1.79 9.39
N SER A 231 -10.45 -2.19 9.33
CA SER A 231 -10.97 -3.23 8.43
C SER A 231 -11.85 -2.69 7.29
N LYS A 232 -11.91 -1.37 7.10
CA LYS A 232 -12.77 -0.72 6.09
C LYS A 232 -11.94 -0.06 5.02
N VAL A 233 -12.35 -0.24 3.76
CA VAL A 233 -11.71 0.35 2.58
C VAL A 233 -12.55 1.51 2.05
N HIS A 234 -11.91 2.65 1.81
CA HIS A 234 -12.54 3.88 1.35
C HIS A 234 -11.83 4.37 0.09
N ILE A 235 -12.61 4.79 -0.91
CA ILE A 235 -12.09 5.22 -2.22
C ILE A 235 -12.43 6.69 -2.43
N PHE A 236 -11.40 7.47 -2.68
CA PHE A 236 -11.48 8.90 -2.96
C PHE A 236 -11.03 9.17 -4.39
N ASN A 237 -11.81 9.93 -5.14
CA ASN A 237 -11.36 10.43 -6.45
C ASN A 237 -10.81 11.84 -6.27
N LEU A 238 -9.71 12.15 -6.96
CA LEU A 238 -9.22 13.51 -7.07
C LEU A 238 -10.16 14.29 -7.98
N ASP A 239 -10.72 15.37 -7.46
CA ASP A 239 -11.39 16.37 -8.26
C ASP A 239 -10.36 17.44 -8.65
N ASP A 240 -10.05 17.51 -9.95
CA ASP A 240 -9.04 18.42 -10.49
C ASP A 240 -9.47 19.88 -10.51
N GLU A 241 -10.78 20.18 -10.46
CA GLU A 241 -11.29 21.55 -10.43
C GLU A 241 -11.02 22.21 -9.07
N ILE A 242 -11.24 21.46 -7.99
CA ILE A 242 -11.02 21.95 -6.61
C ILE A 242 -9.65 21.52 -6.05
N GLY A 243 -8.97 20.54 -6.65
CA GLY A 243 -7.70 20.00 -6.20
C GLY A 243 -7.80 19.17 -4.90
N GLU A 244 -8.96 18.56 -4.63
CA GLU A 244 -9.22 17.79 -3.41
C GLU A 244 -9.69 16.36 -3.68
N PHE A 245 -9.30 15.47 -2.77
CA PHE A 245 -9.77 14.10 -2.79
C PHE A 245 -11.17 14.03 -2.18
N VAL A 246 -12.14 13.52 -2.92
CA VAL A 246 -13.55 13.42 -2.53
C VAL A 246 -13.94 11.95 -2.39
N LEU A 247 -14.52 11.58 -1.26
CA LEU A 247 -14.98 10.21 -0.98
C LEU A 247 -16.09 9.84 -1.95
N THR A 248 -15.84 8.85 -2.81
CA THR A 248 -16.84 8.38 -3.79
C THR A 248 -17.41 7.03 -3.44
N ARG A 249 -16.64 6.18 -2.75
CA ARG A 249 -17.13 4.88 -2.26
C ARG A 249 -16.64 4.62 -0.85
N GLU A 250 -17.59 4.31 0.03
CA GLU A 250 -17.33 4.03 1.45
C GLU A 250 -17.44 2.54 1.74
N ASN A 251 -16.53 1.99 2.55
CA ASN A 251 -16.52 0.60 3.00
C ASN A 251 -16.66 -0.44 1.87
N VAL A 252 -15.82 -0.29 0.85
CA VAL A 252 -15.81 -1.16 -0.33
C VAL A 252 -15.38 -2.56 0.06
N ARG A 253 -16.06 -3.57 -0.52
CA ARG A 253 -15.73 -4.98 -0.38
C ARG A 253 -15.48 -5.60 -1.74
N VAL A 254 -14.52 -6.51 -1.80
CA VAL A 254 -14.34 -7.37 -2.97
C VAL A 254 -15.51 -8.35 -3.02
N PRO A 255 -16.13 -8.59 -4.19
CA PRO A 255 -17.17 -9.60 -4.33
C PRO A 255 -16.65 -11.01 -4.00
N ASP A 256 -17.50 -11.86 -3.42
CA ASP A 256 -17.13 -13.25 -3.07
C ASP A 256 -16.76 -14.10 -4.30
N LYS A 257 -17.22 -13.69 -5.50
CA LYS A 257 -16.92 -14.33 -6.78
C LYS A 257 -16.60 -13.27 -7.82
N GLY A 258 -15.55 -13.51 -8.60
CA GLY A 258 -15.18 -12.72 -9.76
C GLY A 258 -14.92 -13.63 -10.96
N TYR A 259 -15.10 -13.09 -12.16
CA TYR A 259 -14.93 -13.82 -13.43
C TYR A 259 -13.77 -13.28 -14.26
N THR A 260 -12.80 -12.64 -13.59
CA THR A 260 -11.64 -12.04 -14.23
C THR A 260 -10.38 -12.59 -13.59
N TYR A 261 -9.36 -12.91 -14.38
CA TYR A 261 -8.03 -13.23 -13.91
C TYR A 261 -6.98 -12.32 -14.59
N THR A 262 -5.91 -12.02 -13.87
CA THR A 262 -4.79 -11.21 -14.36
C THR A 262 -3.49 -11.91 -14.06
N PHE A 263 -2.76 -12.30 -15.11
CA PHE A 263 -1.46 -12.96 -15.04
C PHE A 263 -0.63 -12.56 -16.27
N GLU A 264 0.69 -12.49 -16.10
CA GLU A 264 1.61 -12.32 -17.23
C GLU A 264 1.80 -13.66 -17.97
N GLU A 265 0.87 -13.99 -18.88
CA GLU A 265 0.86 -15.30 -19.58
C GLU A 265 2.11 -15.57 -20.43
N SER A 266 2.93 -14.56 -20.76
CA SER A 266 4.24 -14.76 -21.42
C SER A 266 5.18 -15.62 -20.56
N LEU A 267 5.01 -15.61 -19.23
CA LEU A 267 5.77 -16.40 -18.28
C LEU A 267 5.21 -17.82 -18.08
N MET A 268 4.09 -18.17 -18.73
CA MET A 268 3.44 -19.48 -18.58
C MET A 268 4.38 -20.69 -18.73
N PRO A 269 5.35 -20.72 -19.67
CA PRO A 269 6.29 -21.83 -19.78
C PRO A 269 7.16 -22.07 -18.54
N THR A 270 7.32 -21.07 -17.68
CA THR A 270 8.11 -21.14 -16.43
C THR A 270 7.28 -21.59 -15.22
N TRP A 271 5.95 -21.56 -15.35
CA TRP A 271 5.05 -21.87 -14.25
C TRP A 271 4.99 -23.37 -13.98
N SER A 272 4.69 -23.75 -12.74
CA SER A 272 4.38 -25.14 -12.38
C SER A 272 3.20 -25.69 -13.19
N ASP A 273 3.21 -26.99 -13.50
CA ASP A 273 2.14 -27.67 -14.25
C ASP A 273 0.75 -27.42 -13.65
N ASN A 274 0.64 -27.38 -12.31
CA ASN A 274 -0.62 -27.11 -11.62
C ASN A 274 -1.20 -25.73 -11.95
N LEU A 275 -0.34 -24.71 -12.00
CA LEU A 275 -0.76 -23.34 -12.32
C LEU A 275 -1.14 -23.23 -13.80
N GLN A 276 -0.35 -23.83 -14.70
CA GLN A 276 -0.67 -23.87 -16.12
C GLN A 276 -2.04 -24.54 -16.37
N GLN A 277 -2.27 -25.72 -15.77
CA GLN A 277 -3.55 -26.41 -15.87
C GLN A 277 -4.71 -25.61 -15.28
N HIS A 278 -4.47 -24.85 -14.20
CA HIS A 278 -5.50 -23.99 -13.61
C HIS A 278 -5.90 -22.85 -14.55
N ILE A 279 -4.92 -22.13 -15.13
CA ILE A 279 -5.20 -21.06 -16.08
C ILE A 279 -5.90 -21.59 -17.34
N LEU A 280 -5.48 -22.75 -17.87
CA LEU A 280 -6.17 -23.40 -18.97
C LEU A 280 -7.63 -23.73 -18.63
N LYS A 281 -7.89 -24.25 -17.42
CA LYS A 281 -9.26 -24.49 -16.94
C LYS A 281 -10.08 -23.20 -16.89
N LEU A 282 -9.51 -22.07 -16.47
CA LEU A 282 -10.24 -20.79 -16.43
C LEU A 282 -10.62 -20.29 -17.84
N ARG A 283 -9.79 -20.59 -18.86
CA ARG A 283 -10.10 -20.26 -20.27
C ARG A 283 -11.23 -21.12 -20.83
N GLU A 284 -11.25 -22.39 -20.46
CA GLU A 284 -12.22 -23.39 -20.96
C GLU A 284 -13.54 -23.40 -20.19
N GLN A 285 -13.56 -22.94 -18.93
CA GLN A 285 -14.76 -22.95 -18.09
C GLN A 285 -15.76 -21.88 -18.53
N GLU A 286 -16.99 -22.32 -18.85
CA GLU A 286 -18.14 -21.43 -18.96
C GLU A 286 -18.46 -20.84 -17.58
N GLY A 287 -18.44 -19.51 -17.51
CA GLY A 287 -18.94 -18.74 -16.38
C GLY A 287 -20.46 -18.92 -16.20
N PRO A 288 -21.05 -18.29 -15.17
CA PRO A 288 -22.47 -18.50 -14.80
C PRO A 288 -23.46 -18.11 -15.89
N PHE A 289 -23.02 -17.33 -16.87
CA PHE A 289 -23.81 -16.84 -18.00
C PHE A 289 -23.45 -17.51 -19.33
N GLY A 290 -22.63 -18.58 -19.31
CA GLY A 290 -22.16 -19.27 -20.51
C GLY A 290 -20.94 -18.63 -21.19
N GLU A 291 -20.24 -17.71 -20.50
CA GLU A 291 -19.07 -16.98 -21.03
C GLU A 291 -17.80 -17.34 -20.26
N SER A 292 -16.69 -17.58 -20.96
CA SER A 292 -15.37 -17.84 -20.34
C SER A 292 -14.91 -16.72 -19.40
N TYR A 293 -14.00 -17.02 -18.47
CA TYR A 293 -13.38 -15.98 -17.64
C TYR A 293 -12.67 -14.93 -18.50
N GLU A 294 -12.83 -13.64 -18.15
CA GLU A 294 -12.11 -12.54 -18.78
C GLU A 294 -10.63 -12.55 -18.36
N SER A 295 -9.71 -12.53 -19.32
CA SER A 295 -8.29 -12.27 -19.07
C SER A 295 -8.03 -10.76 -19.15
N ARG A 296 -7.30 -10.20 -18.17
CA ARG A 296 -6.93 -8.78 -18.10
C ARG A 296 -5.47 -8.57 -17.79
#